data_AF-A0A1L8RCA5-F1
#
_entry.id   AF-A0A1L8RCA5-F1
#
_cell.length_a   1.000
_cell.length_b   1.000
_cell.length_c   1.000
_cell.angle_alpha   90.00
_cell.angle_beta   90.00
_cell.angle_gamma   90.00
#
_symmetry.space_group_name_H-M   'P 1'
#
loop_
_entity.id
_entity.type
_entity.pdbx_description
1 polymer ?
#
loop_
_entity_poly.entity_id
_entity_poly.type
_entity_poly.pdbx_seq_one_letter_code
_entity_poly.pdbx_strand_id
1 'polypeptide(L)'
;MENIMPVSDMRYYNQKLSDVSVGSQVILTRNGTAAYAVVDIEEWRKIQATLRLFEELHKGYQSLANEKSYTPDELAERLGLEH
;
A
#
# COMPACT_ATOMS: atom_id res chain seq x y z
N MET A 1 18.74 -3.31 11.35
CA MET A 1 19.60 -2.49 10.47
C MET A 1 18.93 -2.47 9.10
N GLU A 2 18.76 -1.30 8.49
CA GLU A 2 18.23 -1.22 7.12
C GLU A 2 19.22 -1.90 6.15
N ASN A 3 18.69 -2.68 5.21
CA ASN A 3 19.50 -3.29 4.16
C ASN A 3 19.77 -2.24 3.07
N ILE A 4 20.97 -1.66 3.06
CA ILE A 4 21.32 -0.53 2.20
C ILE A 4 22.38 -0.94 1.18
N MET A 5 22.21 -0.57 -0.08
CA MET A 5 23.23 -0.78 -1.11
C MET A 5 23.29 0.33 -2.16
N PRO A 6 24.44 0.55 -2.83
CA PRO A 6 24.53 1.47 -3.96
C PRO A 6 23.69 1.02 -5.16
N VAL A 7 23.12 1.97 -5.91
CA VAL A 7 22.46 1.68 -7.20
C VAL A 7 23.41 0.96 -8.18
N SER A 8 24.72 1.25 -8.11
CA SER A 8 25.73 0.56 -8.94
C SER A 8 25.82 -0.94 -8.69
N ASP A 9 25.35 -1.43 -7.55
CA ASP A 9 25.38 -2.85 -7.19
C ASP A 9 24.24 -3.63 -7.83
N MET A 10 23.23 -2.95 -8.39
CA MET A 10 22.14 -3.56 -9.16
C MET A 10 22.59 -4.23 -10.46
N ARG A 11 23.85 -4.01 -10.88
CA ARG A 11 24.48 -4.84 -11.93
C ARG A 11 24.50 -6.33 -11.56
N TYR A 12 24.45 -6.66 -10.26
CA TYR A 12 24.40 -8.02 -9.71
C TYR A 12 23.05 -8.33 -9.05
N TYR A 13 21.95 -7.85 -9.63
CA TYR A 13 20.61 -7.87 -9.00
C TYR A 13 20.15 -9.28 -8.56
N ASN A 14 20.48 -10.35 -9.28
CA ASN A 14 20.06 -11.72 -8.91
C ASN A 14 20.51 -12.13 -7.50
N GLN A 15 21.74 -11.77 -7.11
CA GLN A 15 22.27 -12.08 -5.77
C GLN A 15 21.82 -11.07 -4.72
N LYS A 16 21.55 -9.83 -5.14
CA LYS A 16 21.25 -8.71 -4.24
C LYS A 16 19.77 -8.62 -3.86
N LEU A 17 18.89 -9.08 -4.75
CA LEU A 17 17.45 -9.06 -4.56
C LEU A 17 16.90 -10.37 -3.99
N SER A 18 17.72 -11.43 -3.85
CA SER A 18 17.29 -12.70 -3.26
C SER A 18 16.79 -12.57 -1.82
N ASP A 19 17.24 -11.52 -1.14
CA ASP A 19 16.95 -11.28 0.28
C ASP A 19 15.75 -10.33 0.47
N VAL A 20 15.21 -9.78 -0.62
CA VAL A 20 14.00 -8.96 -0.60
C VAL A 20 12.81 -9.89 -0.40
N SER A 21 12.07 -9.66 0.67
CA SER A 21 10.91 -10.46 1.06
C SER A 21 9.88 -9.58 1.76
N VAL A 22 8.67 -10.09 1.97
CA VAL A 22 7.61 -9.38 2.68
C VAL A 22 8.12 -8.89 4.04
N GLY A 23 8.02 -7.59 4.29
CA GLY A 23 8.54 -6.93 5.50
C GLY A 23 10.05 -6.66 5.52
N SER A 24 10.80 -7.03 4.48
CA SER A 24 12.25 -6.80 4.35
C SER A 24 12.58 -6.06 3.06
N GLN A 25 12.78 -4.74 3.18
CA GLN A 25 13.10 -3.86 2.06
C GLN A 25 14.61 -3.63 1.91
N VAL A 26 15.03 -3.34 0.68
CA VAL A 26 16.37 -2.85 0.36
C VAL A 26 16.31 -1.38 -0.02
N ILE A 27 17.12 -0.55 0.61
CA ILE A 27 17.28 0.86 0.26
C ILE A 27 18.45 1.00 -0.72
N LEU A 28 18.16 1.52 -1.91
CA LEU A 28 19.19 1.85 -2.88
C LEU A 28 19.66 3.28 -2.71
N THR A 29 20.97 3.48 -2.67
CA THR A 29 21.61 4.78 -2.54
C THR A 29 22.23 5.26 -3.85
N ARG A 30 22.13 6.55 -4.11
CA ARG A 30 22.87 7.23 -5.17
C ARG A 30 23.79 8.26 -4.51
N ASN A 31 25.10 8.10 -4.70
CA ASN A 31 26.12 8.97 -4.08
C ASN A 31 26.01 9.03 -2.54
N GLY A 32 25.69 7.91 -1.89
CA GLY A 32 25.54 7.82 -0.43
C GLY A 32 24.18 8.25 0.11
N THR A 33 23.30 8.82 -0.73
CA THR A 33 21.95 9.25 -0.33
C THR A 33 20.91 8.22 -0.72
N ALA A 34 19.99 7.87 0.19
CA ALA A 34 18.83 7.02 -0.10
C ALA A 34 18.01 7.63 -1.25
N ALA A 35 17.78 6.84 -2.30
CA ALA A 35 17.14 7.29 -3.53
C ALA A 35 15.95 6.43 -3.94
N TYR A 36 16.00 5.12 -3.64
CA TYR A 36 14.93 4.18 -3.96
C TYR A 36 14.76 3.17 -2.83
N ALA A 37 13.56 2.58 -2.73
CA ALA A 37 13.30 1.40 -1.93
C ALA A 37 12.85 0.27 -2.86
N VAL A 38 13.42 -0.91 -2.69
CA VAL A 38 13.00 -2.15 -3.34
C VAL A 38 12.32 -3.00 -2.29
N VAL A 39 11.08 -3.39 -2.59
CA VAL A 39 10.23 -4.19 -1.72
C VAL A 39 9.73 -5.40 -2.48
N ASP A 40 9.30 -6.42 -1.74
CA ASP A 40 8.56 -7.54 -2.32
C ASP A 40 7.28 -7.03 -3.01
N ILE A 41 6.89 -7.67 -4.10
CA ILE A 41 5.72 -7.25 -4.89
C ILE A 41 4.41 -7.37 -4.09
N GLU A 42 4.29 -8.36 -3.21
CA GLU A 42 3.12 -8.53 -2.35
C GLU A 42 3.08 -7.46 -1.26
N GLU A 43 4.24 -7.08 -0.71
CA GLU A 43 4.34 -5.96 0.22
C GLU A 43 3.90 -4.65 -0.45
N TRP A 44 4.37 -4.40 -1.68
CA TRP A 44 3.94 -3.23 -2.46
C TRP A 44 2.43 -3.22 -2.72
N ARG A 45 1.85 -4.35 -3.13
CA ARG A 45 0.41 -4.49 -3.36
C ARG A 45 -0.39 -4.21 -2.08
N LYS A 46 0.07 -4.74 -0.94
CA LYS A 46 -0.54 -4.51 0.36
C LYS A 46 -0.52 -3.05 0.77
N ILE A 47 0.61 -2.35 0.58
CA ILE A 47 0.72 -0.90 0.84
C ILE A 47 -0.29 -0.13 -0.02
N GLN A 48 -0.37 -0.43 -1.32
CA GLN A 48 -1.33 0.23 -2.24
C GLN A 48 -2.78 -0.02 -1.82
N ALA A 49 -3.15 -1.25 -1.48
CA ALA A 49 -4.48 -1.59 -0.99
C ALA A 49 -4.82 -0.87 0.31
N THR A 50 -3.84 -0.75 1.21
CA THR A 50 -3.99 -0.07 2.51
C THR A 50 -4.22 1.43 2.33
N LEU A 51 -3.47 2.08 1.44
CA LEU A 51 -3.67 3.50 1.11
C LEU A 51 -5.07 3.76 0.55
N ARG A 52 -5.52 2.92 -0.40
CA ARG A 52 -6.88 3.02 -0.96
C ARG A 52 -7.95 2.83 0.12
N LEU A 53 -7.78 1.84 1.00
CA LEU A 53 -8.69 1.62 2.10
C LEU A 53 -8.79 2.86 3.01
N PHE A 54 -7.66 3.47 3.36
CA PHE A 54 -7.68 4.69 4.18
C PHE A 54 -8.35 5.86 3.47
N GLU A 55 -8.14 6.01 2.16
CA GLU A 55 -8.82 7.04 1.37
C GLU A 55 -10.35 6.85 1.40
N GLU A 56 -10.84 5.63 1.15
CA GLU A 56 -12.27 5.34 1.16
C GLU A 56 -12.89 5.45 2.56
N LEU A 57 -12.18 5.01 3.60
CA LEU A 57 -12.60 5.21 4.99
C LEU A 57 -12.67 6.70 5.34
N HIS A 58 -11.74 7.52 4.84
CA HIS A 58 -11.78 8.97 5.06
C HIS A 58 -12.98 9.62 4.36
N LYS A 59 -13.27 9.23 3.11
CA LYS A 59 -14.47 9.67 2.38
C LYS A 59 -15.74 9.28 3.15
N GLY A 60 -15.83 8.03 3.61
CA GLY A 60 -16.96 7.56 4.42
C GLY A 60 -17.08 8.31 5.75
N TYR A 61 -15.96 8.65 6.41
CA TYR A 61 -16.00 9.46 7.62
C TYR A 61 -16.49 10.89 7.36
N GLN A 62 -16.06 11.51 6.26
CA GLN A 62 -16.51 12.84 5.85
C GLN A 62 -17.99 12.87 5.44
N SER A 63 -18.50 11.79 4.85
CA SER A 63 -19.91 11.70 4.44
C SER A 63 -20.86 11.67 5.64
N LEU A 64 -20.43 11.17 6.81
CA LEU A 64 -21.24 11.19 8.04
C LEU A 64 -21.71 12.61 8.44
N ALA A 65 -20.93 13.64 8.10
CA ALA A 65 -21.28 15.03 8.41
C ALA A 65 -22.16 15.70 7.35
N ASN A 66 -22.12 15.22 6.11
CA ASN A 66 -22.64 15.94 4.94
C ASN A 66 -23.71 15.17 4.14
N GLU A 67 -23.89 13.88 4.42
CA GLU A 67 -24.76 12.98 3.65
C GLU A 67 -25.75 12.24 4.55
N LYS A 68 -26.85 11.77 3.95
CA LYS A 68 -27.84 10.93 4.66
C LYS A 68 -27.20 9.59 5.01
N SER A 69 -27.27 9.19 6.28
CA SER A 69 -26.98 7.83 6.73
C SER A 69 -28.17 6.91 6.48
N TYR A 70 -27.89 5.65 6.14
CA TYR A 70 -28.91 4.62 5.92
C TYR A 70 -28.79 3.54 6.99
N THR A 71 -29.94 3.07 7.47
CA THR A 71 -30.00 1.80 8.20
C THR A 71 -29.75 0.63 7.23
N PRO A 72 -29.42 -0.58 7.74
CA PRO A 72 -29.24 -1.76 6.89
C PRO A 72 -30.45 -2.05 6.00
N ASP A 73 -31.67 -1.87 6.51
CA ASP A 73 -32.91 -2.11 5.76
C ASP A 73 -33.10 -1.06 4.65
N GLU A 74 -32.98 0.24 4.96
CA GLU A 74 -33.05 1.30 3.93
C GLU A 74 -31.99 1.16 2.84
N LEU A 75 -30.82 0.62 3.18
CA LEU A 75 -29.75 0.37 2.22
C LEU A 75 -30.09 -0.84 1.32
N ALA A 76 -30.64 -1.91 1.89
CA ALA A 76 -31.09 -3.08 1.13
C ALA A 76 -32.19 -2.72 0.11
N GLU A 77 -33.16 -1.90 0.52
CA GLU A 77 -34.19 -1.34 -0.36
C GLU A 77 -33.57 -0.60 -1.55
N ARG A 78 -32.65 0.33 -1.24
CA ARG A 78 -31.98 1.17 -2.24
C ARG A 78 -31.12 0.36 -3.22
N LEU A 79 -30.52 -0.74 -2.77
CA LEU A 79 -29.70 -1.62 -3.60
C LEU A 79 -30.53 -2.68 -4.36
N GLY A 80 -31.84 -2.76 -4.14
CA GLY A 80 -32.71 -3.75 -4.77
C GLY A 80 -32.44 -5.16 -4.27
N LEU A 81 -32.04 -5.31 -3.01
CA LEU A 81 -31.72 -6.59 -2.37
C LEU A 81 -32.84 -7.11 -1.46
N GLU A 82 -34.04 -6.54 -1.56
CA GLU A 82 -35.19 -6.97 -0.75
C GLU A 82 -35.69 -8.35 -1.20
N HIS A 83 -36.04 -9.18 -0.21
CA HIS A 83 -36.69 -10.49 -0.39
C HIS A 83 -38.18 -10.40 -0.06
#